data_AF-A0A7S3NXY8-F1
#
_entry.id   AF-A0A7S3NXY8-F1
#
_cell.length_a   1.000
_cell.length_b   1.000
_cell.length_c   1.000
_cell.angle_alpha   90.00
_cell.angle_beta   90.00
_cell.angle_gamma   90.00
#
_symmetry.space_group_name_H-M   'P 1'
#
loop_
_entity.id
_entity.type
_entity.pdbx_description
1 polymer ?
#
loop_
_entity_poly.entity_id
_entity_poly.type
_entity_poly.pdbx_seq_one_letter_code
_entity_poly.pdbx_strand_id
1 'polypeptide(L)'
;VKSLISIVWGWSQYNKRIAYFDIPREDNVKTLVGDEIKIKCVRQDDYHVTWEAEGYVVKIAHSSQENADEIAVELKSEVSVPEESWKRFAIEFVWKPTSYNRMK
;
A
#
# COMPACT_ATOMS: atom_id res chain seq x y z
N VAL A 1 0.25 12.50 -11.56
CA VAL A 1 1.65 12.01 -11.44
C VAL A 1 1.59 10.81 -10.51
N LYS A 2 1.98 9.60 -10.94
CA LYS A 2 2.05 8.46 -10.01
C LYS A 2 3.15 8.77 -8.99
N SER A 3 2.76 9.21 -7.80
CA SER A 3 3.71 9.48 -6.72
C SER A 3 4.39 8.18 -6.34
N LEU A 4 5.72 8.13 -6.50
CA LEU A 4 6.53 6.99 -6.14
C LEU A 4 6.78 7.05 -4.64
N ILE A 5 6.41 5.98 -3.94
CA ILE A 5 6.38 5.91 -2.48
C ILE A 5 7.51 5.00 -2.01
N SER A 6 8.15 5.40 -0.91
CA SER A 6 9.13 4.59 -0.19
C SER A 6 8.41 3.72 0.83
N ILE A 7 8.76 2.44 0.90
CA ILE A 7 8.16 1.50 1.84
C ILE A 7 9.22 1.00 2.81
N VAL A 8 8.87 1.02 4.10
CA VAL A 8 9.61 0.30 5.14
C VAL A 8 8.88 -1.01 5.40
N TRP A 9 9.61 -2.12 5.36
CA TRP A 9 9.05 -3.45 5.61
C TRP A 9 9.21 -3.85 7.06
N GLY A 10 8.17 -4.45 7.63
CA GLY A 10 8.20 -5.10 8.93
C GLY A 10 7.51 -6.45 8.91
N TRP A 11 7.35 -7.00 10.11
CA TRP A 11 6.68 -8.28 10.34
C TRP A 11 5.51 -8.09 11.29
N SER A 12 4.38 -8.73 10.98
CA SER A 12 3.24 -8.83 11.89
C SER A 12 3.45 -9.97 12.89
N GLN A 13 2.64 -9.95 13.95
CA GLN A 13 2.59 -11.04 14.94
C GLN A 13 2.15 -12.39 14.34
N TYR A 14 1.57 -12.40 13.13
CA TYR A 14 1.16 -13.60 12.41
C TYR A 14 2.14 -14.00 11.31
N ASN A 15 3.38 -13.53 11.39
CA ASN A 15 4.45 -13.82 10.43
C ASN A 15 4.13 -13.38 8.99
N LYS A 16 3.29 -12.35 8.83
CA LYS A 16 3.05 -11.71 7.53
C LYS A 16 3.89 -10.45 7.39
N ARG A 17 4.22 -10.09 6.15
CA ARG A 17 4.92 -8.83 5.87
C ARG A 17 3.97 -7.65 6.00
N ILE A 18 4.44 -6.58 6.65
CA ILE A 18 3.75 -5.30 6.74
C ILE A 18 4.55 -4.26 5.96
N ALA A 19 3.87 -3.50 5.09
CA ALA A 19 4.39 -2.30 4.45
C ALA A 19 3.97 -1.06 5.24
N TYR A 20 4.94 -0.21 5.62
CA TYR A 20 4.71 1.10 6.21
C TYR A 20 5.11 2.18 5.23
N PHE A 21 4.23 3.16 5.00
CA PHE A 21 4.48 4.28 4.11
C PHE A 21 3.53 5.44 4.35
N ASP A 22 3.93 6.64 3.95
CA ASP A 22 3.11 7.84 4.00
C ASP A 22 2.32 8.03 2.70
N ILE A 23 1.04 8.36 2.82
CA ILE A 23 0.22 8.87 1.71
C ILE A 23 -0.13 10.35 1.98
N PRO A 24 0.06 11.26 1.02
CA PRO A 24 -0.45 12.61 1.11
C PRO A 24 -1.97 12.62 1.30
N ARG A 25 -2.47 13.43 2.23
CA ARG A 25 -3.90 13.68 2.40
C ARG A 25 -4.40 14.49 1.20
N GLU A 26 -4.94 13.78 0.22
CA GLU A 26 -5.70 14.39 -0.87
C GLU A 26 -7.19 14.29 -0.54
N ASP A 27 -7.93 15.40 -0.68
CA ASP A 27 -9.37 15.47 -0.32
C ASP A 27 -10.25 14.43 -1.03
N ASN A 28 -9.79 13.92 -2.16
CA ASN A 28 -10.54 12.98 -3.01
C ASN A 28 -10.36 11.50 -2.64
N VAL A 29 -9.41 11.16 -1.76
CA VAL A 29 -9.09 9.77 -1.42
C VAL A 29 -9.09 9.60 0.09
N LYS A 30 -10.17 9.03 0.63
CA LYS A 30 -10.24 8.61 2.04
C LYS A 30 -9.87 7.13 2.15
N THR A 31 -8.74 6.87 2.80
CA THR A 31 -8.34 5.50 3.15
C THR A 31 -8.96 5.11 4.49
N LEU A 32 -9.47 3.90 4.60
CA LEU A 32 -10.03 3.32 5.82
C LEU A 32 -9.29 2.02 6.19
N VAL A 33 -9.33 1.69 7.48
CA VAL A 33 -8.88 0.37 7.95
C VAL A 33 -9.76 -0.71 7.32
N GLY A 34 -9.13 -1.74 6.76
CA GLY A 34 -9.77 -2.81 6.02
C GLY A 34 -9.81 -2.59 4.50
N ASP A 35 -9.44 -1.41 4.00
CA ASP A 35 -9.34 -1.19 2.56
C ASP A 35 -8.26 -2.08 1.94
N GLU A 36 -8.54 -2.54 0.72
CA GLU A 36 -7.66 -3.41 -0.03
C GLU A 36 -6.73 -2.59 -0.93
N ILE A 37 -5.43 -2.82 -0.77
CA ILE A 37 -4.38 -2.07 -1.43
C ILE A 37 -3.52 -3.02 -2.26
N LYS A 38 -3.17 -2.61 -3.48
CA LYS A 38 -2.16 -3.24 -4.31
C LYS A 38 -0.88 -2.41 -4.31
N ILE A 39 0.23 -3.04 -3.99
CA ILE A 39 1.56 -2.45 -3.97
C ILE A 39 2.34 -3.02 -5.15
N LYS A 40 2.92 -2.16 -5.97
CA LYS A 40 3.74 -2.53 -7.12
C LYS A 40 5.13 -1.94 -7.00
N CYS A 41 6.16 -2.79 -7.02
CA CYS A 41 7.52 -2.32 -7.24
C CYS A 41 7.70 -2.06 -8.73
N VAL A 42 8.09 -0.84 -9.08
CA VAL A 42 8.36 -0.45 -10.46
C VAL A 42 9.83 -0.14 -10.66
N ARG A 43 10.36 -0.57 -11.80
CA ARG A 43 11.73 -0.21 -12.21
C ARG A 43 11.76 1.25 -12.66
N GLN A 44 12.83 1.98 -12.31
CA GLN A 44 12.89 3.44 -12.48
C GLN A 44 13.01 3.89 -13.94
N ASP A 45 13.60 3.07 -14.80
CA ASP A 45 13.92 3.38 -16.19
C ASP A 45 12.73 3.17 -17.15
N ASP A 46 11.97 2.09 -16.97
CA ASP A 46 10.91 1.70 -17.90
C ASP A 46 9.51 1.53 -17.25
N TYR A 47 9.39 1.79 -15.94
CA TYR A 47 8.18 1.56 -15.14
C TYR A 47 7.65 0.11 -15.19
N HIS A 48 8.50 -0.85 -15.57
CA HIS A 48 8.14 -2.25 -15.58
C HIS A 48 7.88 -2.74 -14.15
N VAL A 49 6.79 -3.47 -13.96
CA VAL A 49 6.42 -4.03 -12.65
C VAL A 49 7.27 -5.28 -12.41
N THR A 50 8.19 -5.20 -11.47
CA THR A 50 9.07 -6.33 -11.12
C THR A 50 8.52 -7.18 -9.98
N TRP A 51 7.59 -6.62 -9.21
CA TRP A 51 6.96 -7.28 -8.08
C TRP A 51 5.62 -6.60 -7.78
N GLU A 52 4.62 -7.39 -7.41
CA GLU A 52 3.37 -6.87 -6.88
C GLU A 52 2.80 -7.77 -5.79
N ALA A 53 2.09 -7.15 -4.84
CA ALA A 53 1.33 -7.87 -3.84
C ALA A 53 0.09 -7.07 -3.44
N GLU A 54 -0.90 -7.77 -2.91
CA GLU A 54 -2.11 -7.18 -2.35
C GLU A 54 -2.13 -7.36 -0.83
N GLY A 55 -2.72 -6.40 -0.13
CA GLY A 55 -2.84 -6.40 1.31
C GLY A 55 -4.04 -5.60 1.80
N TYR A 56 -4.21 -5.58 3.11
CA TYR A 56 -5.26 -4.81 3.78
C TYR A 56 -4.66 -3.74 4.66
N VAL A 57 -5.27 -2.55 4.66
CA VAL A 57 -4.90 -1.48 5.61
C VAL A 57 -5.25 -1.95 7.02
N VAL A 58 -4.24 -2.05 7.89
CA VAL A 58 -4.40 -2.49 9.28
C VAL A 58 -4.24 -1.35 10.29
N LYS A 59 -3.59 -0.26 9.89
CA LYS A 59 -3.40 0.94 10.72
C LYS A 59 -3.32 2.18 9.85
N ILE A 60 -3.92 3.25 10.34
CA ILE A 60 -3.76 4.62 9.84
C ILE A 60 -3.39 5.47 11.04
N ALA A 61 -2.33 6.27 10.94
CA ALA A 61 -1.88 7.18 11.97
C ALA A 61 -1.54 8.55 11.37
N HIS A 62 -1.51 9.57 12.23
CA HIS A 62 -1.00 10.87 11.82
C HIS A 62 0.50 10.76 11.55
N SER A 63 0.90 11.04 10.31
CA SER A 63 2.31 11.10 9.95
C SER A 63 2.98 12.32 10.62
N SER A 64 4.29 12.24 10.79
CA SER A 64 5.10 13.40 11.18
C SER A 64 5.27 14.40 10.03
N GLN A 65 4.96 14.02 8.79
CA GLN A 65 4.94 14.93 7.65
C GLN A 65 3.64 15.74 7.62
N GLU A 66 3.74 17.03 7.28
CA GLU A 66 2.56 17.88 7.12
C GLU A 66 1.63 17.33 6.02
N ASN A 67 0.33 17.27 6.30
CA ASN A 67 -0.69 16.79 5.36
C ASN A 67 -0.46 15.36 4.83
N ALA A 68 0.08 14.44 5.63
CA ALA A 68 0.18 13.03 5.28
C ALA A 68 -0.39 12.13 6.38
N ASP A 69 -0.80 10.93 5.97
CA ASP A 69 -1.14 9.83 6.88
C ASP A 69 -0.14 8.69 6.72
N GLU A 70 0.34 8.18 7.86
CA GLU A 70 1.16 6.97 7.89
C GLU A 70 0.22 5.77 7.83
N ILE A 71 0.43 4.90 6.85
CA ILE A 71 -0.41 3.74 6.59
C ILE A 71 0.42 2.47 6.77
N ALA A 72 -0.17 1.49 7.45
CA ALA A 72 0.35 0.14 7.51
C ALA A 72 -0.56 -0.83 6.75
N VAL A 73 0.02 -1.58 5.82
CA VAL A 73 -0.67 -2.59 5.01
C VAL A 73 -0.08 -3.96 5.30
N GLU A 74 -0.90 -4.89 5.81
CA GLU A 74 -0.51 -6.30 5.96
C GLU A 74 -0.75 -7.04 4.64
N LEU A 75 0.29 -7.69 4.09
CA LEU A 75 0.18 -8.44 2.84
C LEU A 75 -0.64 -9.73 3.02
N LYS A 76 -1.42 -10.09 2.01
CA LYS A 76 -2.24 -11.32 2.02
C LYS A 76 -1.42 -12.60 2.01
N SER A 77 -0.30 -12.59 1.29
CA SER A 77 0.56 -13.73 1.04
C SER A 77 1.96 -13.50 1.58
N GLU A 78 2.62 -14.60 1.98
CA GLU A 78 4.02 -14.62 2.40
C GLU A 78 4.95 -14.52 1.18
N VAL A 79 4.84 -13.43 0.43
CA VAL A 79 5.70 -13.18 -0.73
C VAL A 79 6.99 -12.53 -0.24
N SER A 80 8.13 -12.96 -0.78
CA SER A 80 9.39 -12.26 -0.58
C SER A 80 9.26 -10.81 -1.04
N VAL A 81 9.51 -9.86 -0.14
CA VAL A 81 9.36 -8.43 -0.43
C VAL A 81 10.68 -7.83 -0.95
N PRO A 82 10.63 -6.81 -1.82
CA PRO A 82 11.84 -6.11 -2.24
C PRO A 82 12.35 -5.20 -1.12
N GLU A 83 13.43 -5.60 -0.44
CA GLU A 83 14.00 -4.86 0.72
C GLU A 83 15.05 -3.79 0.34
N GLU A 84 15.42 -3.72 -0.94
CA GLU A 84 16.44 -2.76 -1.41
C GLU A 84 15.92 -1.32 -1.39
N SER A 85 16.68 -0.41 -0.75
CA SER A 85 16.29 0.98 -0.48
C SER A 85 16.12 1.88 -1.71
N TRP A 86 16.66 1.50 -2.87
CA TRP A 86 16.54 2.26 -4.11
C TRP A 86 15.25 1.97 -4.89
N LYS A 87 14.49 0.95 -4.47
CA LYS A 87 13.25 0.55 -5.14
C LYS A 87 12.14 1.55 -4.84
N ARG A 88 11.28 1.75 -5.84
CA ARG A 88 10.17 2.68 -5.79
C ARG A 88 8.86 1.93 -5.96
N PHE A 89 7.87 2.30 -5.17
CA PHE A 89 6.60 1.61 -5.14
C PHE A 89 5.47 2.51 -5.63
N ALA A 90 4.51 1.90 -6.34
CA ALA A 90 3.25 2.50 -6.69
C ALA A 90 2.14 1.81 -5.87
N ILE A 91 1.22 2.63 -5.37
CA ILE A 91 0.08 2.19 -4.55
C ILE A 91 -1.20 2.36 -5.37
N GLU A 92 -2.01 1.30 -5.42
CA GLU A 92 -3.29 1.29 -6.13
C GLU A 92 -4.40 0.81 -5.17
N PHE A 93 -5.49 1.57 -5.09
CA PHE A 93 -6.69 1.18 -4.33
C PHE A 93 -7.50 0.16 -5.13
N VAL A 94 -7.81 -0.97 -4.51
CA VAL A 94 -8.58 -2.04 -5.18
C VAL A 94 -10.06 -1.81 -4.91
N TRP A 95 -10.77 -1.32 -5.91
CA TRP A 95 -12.23 -1.20 -5.85
C TRP A 95 -12.90 -2.53 -6.20
N LYS A 96 -13.81 -3.02 -5.34
CA LYS A 96 -14.63 -4.19 -5.62
C LYS A 96 -16.11 -3.81 -5.63
N PRO A 97 -16.90 -4.23 -6.65
CA PRO A 97 -18.33 -3.92 -6.72
C PRO A 97 -19.17 -4.74 -5.73
N THR A 98 -18.59 -5.27 -4.65
CA THR A 98 -19.26 -6.19 -3.71
C THR A 98 -20.54 -5.57 -3.14
N SER A 99 -20.52 -4.27 -2.79
CA SER A 99 -21.70 -3.56 -2.29
C SER A 99 -22.80 -3.48 -3.36
N TYR A 100 -22.44 -3.19 -4.61
CA TYR A 100 -23.38 -3.17 -5.73
C TYR A 100 -24.00 -4.56 -5.98
N ASN A 101 -23.18 -5.61 -5.93
CA ASN A 101 -23.65 -6.99 -6.14
C ASN A 101 -24.58 -7.50 -5.03
N ARG A 102 -24.42 -7.04 -3.79
CA ARG A 102 -25.27 -7.41 -2.64
C ARG A 102 -26.61 -6.67 -2.61
N MET A 103 -26.74 -5.57 -3.35
CA MET A 103 -27.94 -4.73 -3.40
C MET A 103 -28.91 -5.12 -4.53
N LYS A 104 -28.57 -6.13 -5.34
CA LYS A 104 -29.51 -6.75 -6.29
C LYS A 104 -30.39 -7.75 -5.56
#